data_AF-A0A8B5XXF4-F1
#
_entry.id   AF-A0A8B5XXF4-F1
#
_cell.length_a   1.000
_cell.length_b   1.000
_cell.length_c   1.000
_cell.angle_alpha   90.00
_cell.angle_beta   90.00
_cell.angle_gamma   90.00
#
_symmetry.space_group_name_H-M   'P 1'
#
loop_
_entity.id
_entity.type
_entity.pdbx_description
1 polymer ?
#
loop_
_entity_poly.entity_id
_entity_poly.type
_entity_poly.pdbx_seq_one_letter_code
_entity_poly.pdbx_strand_id
1 'polypeptide(L)'
;MKLIEELYNMYRDKLTGDEEDIDMLTFAVLEQLDRKEIFELLQEMDDQELTNLMGLYIIETLKGKFAQNSMNDTKPTHFPPRNIH
;
A
#
# COMPACT_ATOMS: atom_id res chain seq x y z
N MET A 1 11.03 3.41 -14.77
CA MET A 1 10.02 2.75 -15.64
C MET A 1 9.29 3.73 -16.56
N LYS A 2 9.02 3.33 -17.81
CA LYS A 2 8.29 4.13 -18.81
C LYS A 2 6.82 4.38 -18.45
N LEU A 3 6.17 3.42 -17.79
CA LEU A 3 4.77 3.52 -17.35
C LEU A 3 4.51 4.74 -16.43
N ILE A 4 5.40 5.01 -15.47
CA ILE A 4 5.23 6.11 -14.51
C ILE A 4 5.26 7.46 -15.22
N GLU A 5 6.18 7.63 -16.18
CA GLU A 5 6.23 8.85 -16.99
C GLU A 5 5.00 8.99 -17.88
N GLU A 6 4.50 7.91 -18.46
CA GLU A 6 3.29 7.91 -19.29
C GLU A 6 2.05 8.29 -18.47
N LEU A 7 1.86 7.68 -17.29
CA LEU A 7 0.78 8.03 -16.37
C LEU A 7 0.88 9.48 -15.90
N TYR A 8 2.07 9.93 -15.51
CA TYR A 8 2.30 11.31 -15.14
C TYR A 8 1.92 12.26 -16.28
N ASN A 9 2.38 12.00 -17.51
CA ASN A 9 2.08 12.84 -18.67
C ASN A 9 0.59 12.82 -19.06
N MET A 10 -0.12 11.71 -18.88
CA MET A 10 -1.55 11.61 -19.19
C MET A 10 -2.45 12.35 -18.20
N TYR A 11 -2.02 12.43 -16.94
CA TYR A 11 -2.87 12.89 -15.83
C TYR A 11 -2.40 14.18 -15.15
N ARG A 12 -1.18 14.68 -15.43
CA ARG A 12 -0.61 15.91 -14.84
C ARG A 12 -1.49 17.15 -14.95
N ASP A 13 -2.29 17.25 -16.01
CA ASP A 13 -3.15 18.42 -16.27
C ASP A 13 -4.62 18.16 -15.87
N LYS A 14 -4.92 16.95 -15.37
CA LYS A 14 -6.28 16.48 -15.05
C LYS A 14 -6.50 16.20 -13.56
N LEU A 15 -5.44 15.92 -12.83
CA LEU A 15 -5.49 15.75 -11.38
C LEU A 15 -5.16 17.08 -10.71
N THR A 16 -5.85 17.36 -9.61
CA THR A 16 -5.49 18.51 -8.76
C THR A 16 -4.13 18.30 -8.08
N GLY A 17 -3.67 17.04 -8.04
CA GLY A 17 -2.41 16.61 -7.45
C GLY A 17 -2.55 16.19 -5.99
N ASP A 18 -3.77 16.19 -5.44
CA ASP A 18 -4.02 15.73 -4.08
C ASP A 18 -3.85 14.20 -3.98
N GLU A 19 -3.47 13.71 -2.79
CA GLU A 19 -3.13 12.29 -2.57
C GLU A 19 -4.29 11.34 -2.96
N GLU A 20 -5.53 11.76 -2.73
CA GLU A 20 -6.74 10.97 -3.04
C GLU A 20 -6.94 10.75 -4.55
N ASP A 21 -6.61 11.76 -5.35
CA ASP A 21 -6.64 11.71 -6.82
C ASP A 21 -5.61 10.70 -7.37
N ILE A 22 -4.42 10.67 -6.75
CA ILE A 22 -3.31 9.78 -7.12
C ILE A 22 -3.62 8.33 -6.72
N ASP A 23 -4.20 8.13 -5.54
CA ASP A 23 -4.63 6.81 -5.07
C ASP A 23 -5.71 6.24 -6.00
N MET A 24 -6.75 7.03 -6.30
CA MET A 24 -7.83 6.61 -7.20
C MET A 24 -7.30 6.25 -8.59
N LEU A 25 -6.39 7.07 -9.15
CA LEU A 25 -5.75 6.78 -10.44
C LEU A 25 -4.97 5.45 -10.38
N THR A 26 -4.17 5.26 -9.33
CA THR A 26 -3.34 4.07 -9.14
C THR A 26 -4.21 2.81 -9.08
N PHE A 27 -5.31 2.84 -8.32
CA PHE A 27 -6.26 1.74 -8.26
C PHE A 27 -6.92 1.45 -9.61
N ALA A 28 -7.38 2.49 -10.32
CA ALA A 28 -8.04 2.34 -11.61
C ALA A 28 -7.11 1.74 -12.69
N VAL A 29 -5.81 2.06 -12.63
CA VAL A 29 -4.80 1.46 -13.52
C VAL A 29 -4.57 0.00 -13.15
N LEU A 30 -4.33 -0.30 -11.86
CA LEU A 30 -4.06 -1.66 -11.41
C LEU A 30 -5.24 -2.62 -11.65
N GLU A 31 -6.48 -2.15 -11.55
CA GLU A 31 -7.69 -2.95 -11.82
C GLU A 31 -7.79 -3.39 -13.30
N GLN A 32 -7.20 -2.62 -14.22
CA GLN A 32 -7.22 -2.93 -15.66
C GLN A 32 -6.13 -3.91 -16.07
N LEU A 33 -5.12 -4.14 -15.22
CA LEU A 33 -3.98 -4.99 -15.54
C LEU A 33 -4.23 -6.43 -15.09
N ASP A 34 -3.94 -7.37 -15.98
CA ASP A 34 -3.87 -8.78 -15.63
C ASP A 34 -2.51 -9.15 -15.03
N ARG A 35 -2.42 -10.38 -14.52
CA ARG A 35 -1.19 -10.88 -13.89
C ARG A 35 0.01 -10.81 -14.85
N LYS A 36 -0.18 -11.11 -16.14
CA LYS A 36 0.89 -11.12 -17.14
C LYS A 36 1.41 -9.71 -17.37
N GLU A 37 0.52 -8.73 -17.53
CA GLU A 37 0.86 -7.32 -17.72
C GLU A 37 1.61 -6.77 -16.51
N ILE A 38 1.21 -7.14 -15.29
CA ILE A 38 1.96 -6.79 -14.06
C ILE A 38 3.39 -7.35 -14.12
N PHE A 39 3.59 -8.60 -14.55
CA PHE A 39 4.94 -9.15 -14.69
C PHE A 39 5.78 -8.47 -15.77
N GLU A 40 5.16 -8.05 -16.88
CA GLU A 40 5.84 -7.29 -17.92
C GLU A 40 6.32 -5.94 -17.38
N LEU A 41 5.49 -5.24 -16.59
CA LEU A 41 5.89 -4.01 -15.91
C LEU A 41 7.05 -4.25 -14.93
N LEU A 42 7.02 -5.31 -14.13
CA LEU A 42 8.12 -5.66 -13.24
C LEU A 42 9.44 -5.93 -14.00
N GLN A 43 9.37 -6.45 -15.23
CA GLN A 43 10.55 -6.69 -16.05
C GLN A 43 11.15 -5.40 -16.66
N GLU A 44 10.37 -4.33 -16.76
CA GLU A 44 10.84 -3.02 -17.23
C GLU A 44 11.51 -2.19 -16.11
N MET A 45 11.39 -2.62 -14.85
CA MET A 45 12.04 -1.98 -13.71
C MET A 45 13.54 -2.23 -13.73
N ASP A 46 14.32 -1.21 -13.38
CA ASP A 46 15.73 -1.43 -13.05
C ASP A 46 15.90 -2.09 -11.66
N ASP A 47 17.11 -2.57 -11.37
CA ASP A 47 17.40 -3.27 -10.11
C ASP A 47 17.08 -2.41 -8.87
N GLN A 48 17.25 -1.08 -8.96
CA GLN A 48 16.98 -0.16 -7.86
C GLN A 48 15.48 0.03 -7.65
N GLU A 49 14.72 0.19 -8.74
CA GLU A 49 13.26 0.27 -8.72
C GLU A 49 12.66 -1.02 -8.15
N LEU A 50 13.12 -2.18 -8.60
CA LEU A 50 12.67 -3.48 -8.11
C LEU A 50 12.98 -3.66 -6.61
N THR A 51 14.19 -3.27 -6.19
CA THR A 51 14.59 -3.31 -4.78
C THR A 51 13.72 -2.40 -3.92
N ASN A 52 13.42 -1.18 -4.41
CA ASN A 52 12.55 -0.24 -3.71
C ASN A 52 11.13 -0.79 -3.57
N LEU A 53 10.57 -1.36 -4.63
CA LEU A 53 9.24 -1.98 -4.61
C LEU A 53 9.17 -3.13 -3.60
N MET A 54 10.16 -4.02 -3.61
CA MET A 54 10.25 -5.11 -2.64
C MET A 54 10.41 -4.59 -1.21
N GLY A 55 11.22 -3.55 -1.01
CA GLY A 55 11.38 -2.89 0.29
C GLY A 55 10.07 -2.34 0.83
N LEU A 56 9.32 -1.60 0.00
CA LEU A 56 8.02 -1.04 0.38
C LEU A 56 7.03 -2.14 0.78
N TYR A 57 6.90 -3.18 -0.05
CA TYR A 57 6.01 -4.31 0.24
C TYR A 57 6.34 -4.98 1.58
N ILE A 58 7.64 -5.24 1.84
CA ILE A 58 8.08 -5.86 3.10
C ILE A 58 7.77 -4.95 4.29
N ILE A 59 8.09 -3.65 4.20
CA ILE A 59 7.84 -2.68 5.27
C ILE A 59 6.36 -2.60 5.60
N GLU A 60 5.49 -2.41 4.61
CA GLU A 60 4.04 -2.29 4.83
C GLU A 60 3.43 -3.58 5.38
N THR A 61 3.87 -4.74 4.87
CA THR A 61 3.44 -6.04 5.40
C THR A 61 3.85 -6.23 6.86
N LEU A 62 5.07 -5.82 7.22
CA LEU A 62 5.56 -5.89 8.60
C LEU A 62 4.79 -4.95 9.52
N LYS A 63 4.59 -3.68 9.12
CA LYS A 63 3.77 -2.71 9.87
C LYS A 63 2.38 -3.29 10.17
N GLY A 64 1.72 -3.87 9.16
CA GLY A 64 0.41 -4.52 9.32
C GLY A 64 0.44 -5.66 10.35
N LYS A 65 1.46 -6.53 10.30
CA LYS A 65 1.61 -7.62 11.27
C LYS A 65 1.85 -7.13 12.70
N PHE A 66 2.68 -6.10 12.88
CA PHE A 66 2.93 -5.52 14.20
C PHE A 66 1.69 -4.81 14.77
N ALA A 67 0.92 -4.12 13.93
CA ALA A 67 -0.34 -3.50 14.34
C ALA A 67 -1.38 -4.56 14.78
N GLN A 68 -1.52 -5.65 14.03
CA GLN A 68 -2.40 -6.77 14.40
C GLN A 68 -2.00 -7.43 15.73
N ASN A 69 -0.70 -7.63 15.96
CA ASN A 69 -0.22 -8.19 17.22
C ASN A 69 -0.47 -7.25 18.41
N SER A 70 -0.33 -5.94 18.20
CA SER A 70 -0.60 -4.93 19.24
C SER A 70 -2.07 -4.89 19.66
N MET A 71 -3.01 -5.19 18.74
CA MET A 71 -4.44 -5.31 19.05
C MET A 71 -4.79 -6.62 19.77
N ASN A 72 -4.01 -7.69 19.57
CA ASN A 72 -4.23 -8.97 20.26
C ASN A 72 -3.67 -8.98 21.70
N ASP A 73 -2.75 -8.07 22.03
CA ASP A 73 -2.16 -7.92 23.37
C ASP A 73 -2.94 -6.98 24.31
N THR A 74 -4.09 -6.43 23.90
CA THR A 74 -5.05 -5.86 24.85
C THR A 74 -5.65 -6.96 25.72
N LYS A 75 -4.89 -7.34 26.76
CA LYS A 75 -5.34 -8.17 27.87
C LYS A 75 -6.68 -7.64 28.37
N PRO A 76 -7.69 -8.50 28.62
CA PRO A 76 -8.89 -8.05 29.30
C PRO A 76 -8.46 -7.50 30.66
N THR A 77 -8.61 -6.20 30.87
CA THR A 77 -8.51 -5.59 32.19
C THR A 77 -9.57 -6.27 33.05
N HIS A 78 -9.15 -7.25 33.86
CA HIS A 78 -10.00 -7.87 34.85
C HIS A 78 -10.32 -6.79 35.88
N PHE A 79 -11.43 -6.08 35.68
CA PHE A 79 -11.97 -5.18 36.69
C PHE A 79 -12.36 -6.06 37.88
N PRO A 80 -11.73 -5.92 39.05
CA PRO A 80 -12.16 -6.68 40.21
C PRO A 80 -13.60 -6.24 40.54
N PRO A 81 -14.50 -7.19 40.85
CA PRO A 81 -15.85 -6.83 41.27
C PRO A 81 -15.76 -5.98 42.53
N ARG A 82 -16.23 -4.74 42.43
CA ARG A 82 -16.39 -3.86 43.58
C ARG A 82 -17.51 -4.47 44.41
N ASN A 83 -17.17 -5.10 45.54
CA ASN A 83 -18.15 -5.54 46.51
C ASN A 83 -18.96 -4.31 46.94
N ILE A 84 -20.22 -4.25 46.51
CA ILE A 84 -21.21 -3.34 47.05
C ILE A 84 -21.95 -4.14 48.12
N HIS A 85 -21.94 -3.56 49.31
CA HIS A 85 -22.40 -4.05 50.61
C HIS A 85 -23.68 -4.89 50.61
#